data_AF-A0A355UCT4-F1
#
_entry.id   AF-A0A355UCT4-F1
#
_cell.length_a   1.000
_cell.length_b   1.000
_cell.length_c   1.000
_cell.angle_alpha   90.00
_cell.angle_beta   90.00
_cell.angle_gamma   90.00
#
_symmetry.space_group_name_H-M   'P 1'
#
loop_
_entity.id
_entity.type
_entity.pdbx_description
1 polymer ?
#
loop_
_entity_poly.entity_id
_entity_poly.type
_entity_poly.pdbx_seq_one_letter_code
_entity_poly.pdbx_strand_id
1 'polypeptide(L)'
;MKRWFALYVQPRKEKVVEKELLKIGYEVYLPLKQELRQWKDRKKLIEVPLIPSYVFMNINEREMWDIVRINGCVKFIWFNGKPCPIPDSQIDSIKLL
;
A
#
# COMPACT_ATOMS: atom_id res chain seq x y z
N MET A 1 -19.74 4.26 -0.33
CA MET A 1 -19.45 2.89 0.12
C MET A 1 -17.97 2.69 -0.10
N LYS A 2 -17.24 2.27 0.93
CA LYS A 2 -15.80 2.09 0.83
C LYS A 2 -15.49 0.84 0.02
N ARG A 3 -14.37 0.89 -0.72
CA ARG A 3 -13.82 -0.21 -1.50
C ARG A 3 -12.30 -0.15 -1.40
N TRP A 4 -11.66 -1.30 -1.62
CA TRP A 4 -10.20 -1.34 -1.70
C TRP A 4 -9.70 -0.77 -3.02
N PHE A 5 -8.62 0.00 -2.96
CA PHE A 5 -7.91 0.52 -4.12
C PHE A 5 -6.41 0.37 -3.92
N ALA A 6 -5.69 0.15 -5.02
CA ALA A 6 -4.23 0.17 -5.02
C ALA A 6 -3.73 1.61 -5.21
N LEU A 7 -2.94 2.07 -4.24
CA LEU A 7 -2.19 3.32 -4.28
C LEU A 7 -0.74 3.02 -4.64
N TYR A 8 -0.29 3.57 -5.76
CA TYR A 8 1.12 3.60 -6.11
C TYR A 8 1.82 4.69 -5.30
N VAL A 9 2.89 4.32 -4.61
CA VAL A 9 3.68 5.21 -3.76
C VAL A 9 5.11 5.30 -4.27
N GLN A 10 5.84 6.31 -3.79
CA GLN A 10 7.27 6.43 -4.11
C GLN A 10 8.03 5.20 -3.60
N PRO A 11 8.95 4.62 -4.40
CA PRO A 11 9.72 3.46 -3.99
C PRO A 11 10.42 3.68 -2.65
N ARG A 12 10.39 2.67 -1.77
CA ARG A 12 11.01 2.69 -0.43
C ARG A 12 10.34 3.62 0.59
N LYS A 13 9.23 4.28 0.24
CA LYS A 13 8.44 5.09 1.17
C LYS A 13 7.17 4.39 1.66
N GLU A 14 6.94 3.13 1.31
CA GLU A 14 5.72 2.38 1.59
C GLU A 14 5.36 2.41 3.09
N LYS A 15 6.31 2.08 3.97
CA LYS A 15 6.09 2.09 5.44
C LYS A 15 5.89 3.48 6.03
N VAL A 16 6.42 4.52 5.39
CA VAL A 16 6.25 5.91 5.86
C VAL A 16 4.86 6.40 5.47
N VAL A 17 4.47 6.17 4.22
CA VAL A 17 3.15 6.52 3.69
C VAL A 17 2.05 5.76 4.45
N GLU A 18 2.21 4.46 4.67
CA GLU A 18 1.26 3.68 5.48
C GLU A 18 1.03 4.31 6.86
N LYS A 19 2.11 4.64 7.59
CA LYS A 19 2.02 5.26 8.91
C LYS A 19 1.33 6.62 8.89
N GLU A 20 1.61 7.42 7.88
CA GLU A 20 0.99 8.75 7.72
C GLU A 20 -0.51 8.63 7.45
N LEU A 21 -0.91 7.72 6.55
CA LEU A 21 -2.31 7.47 6.23
C LEU A 21 -3.10 6.90 7.42
N LEU A 22 -2.50 5.95 8.15
CA LEU A 22 -3.08 5.41 9.39
C LEU A 22 -3.26 6.51 10.44
N LYS A 23 -2.29 7.43 10.56
CA LYS A 23 -2.37 8.57 11.49
C LYS A 23 -3.50 9.54 11.14
N ILE A 24 -3.81 9.71 9.85
CA ILE A 24 -4.93 10.53 9.37
C ILE A 24 -6.28 9.83 9.63
N GLY A 25 -6.28 8.52 9.86
CA GLY A 25 -7.47 7.72 10.15
C GLY A 25 -8.00 6.93 8.96
N TYR A 26 -7.21 6.78 7.90
CA TYR A 26 -7.58 5.90 6.79
C TYR A 26 -7.34 4.43 7.12
N GLU A 27 -8.16 3.57 6.53
CA GLU A 27 -7.97 2.12 6.57
C GLU A 27 -6.97 1.72 5.47
N VAL A 28 -5.83 1.20 5.89
CA VAL A 28 -4.67 0.93 5.03
C VAL A 28 -4.13 -0.46 5.28
N TYR A 29 -3.68 -1.10 4.21
CA TYR A 29 -3.02 -2.40 4.25
C TYR A 29 -1.75 -2.38 3.37
N LEU A 30 -0.59 -2.60 3.99
CA LEU A 30 0.68 -2.83 3.32
C LEU A 30 1.11 -4.29 3.54
N PRO A 31 1.09 -5.15 2.52
CA PRO A 31 1.57 -6.52 2.68
C PRO A 31 3.10 -6.52 2.81
N LEU A 32 3.61 -7.15 3.88
CA LEU A 32 5.03 -7.26 4.18
C LEU A 32 5.43 -8.73 4.22
N LYS A 33 6.62 -9.04 3.73
CA LYS A 33 7.26 -10.35 3.85
C LYS A 33 8.59 -10.25 4.58
N GLN A 34 9.00 -11.33 5.22
CA GLN A 34 10.33 -11.44 5.81
C GLN A 34 11.34 -11.91 4.77
N GLU A 35 12.47 -11.22 4.68
CA GLU A 35 13.58 -11.58 3.81
C GLU A 35 14.89 -11.57 4.60
N LEU A 36 15.69 -12.61 4.43
CA LEU A 36 17.01 -12.69 5.05
C LEU A 36 18.02 -11.91 4.22
N ARG A 37 18.35 -10.70 4.67
CA ARG A 37 19.34 -9.86 4.00
C ARG A 37 20.72 -10.13 4.56
N GLN A 38 21.65 -10.51 3.69
CA GLN A 38 23.06 -10.62 4.01
C GLN A 38 23.76 -9.29 3.75
N TRP A 39 24.40 -8.75 4.78
CA TRP A 39 25.41 -7.71 4.67
C TRP A 39 26.80 -8.33 4.80
N LYS A 40 27.82 -7.52 4.48
CA LYS A 40 29.23 -7.93 4.50
C LYS A 40 29.61 -8.69 5.78
N ASP A 41 29.08 -8.26 6.92
CA ASP A 41 29.44 -8.81 8.23
C ASP A 41 28.31 -9.57 8.95
N ARG A 42 27.04 -9.53 8.47
CA ARG A 42 25.91 -10.16 9.18
C ARG A 42 24.73 -10.53 8.27
N LYS A 43 23.97 -11.56 8.65
CA LYS A 43 22.65 -11.88 8.10
C LYS A 43 21.57 -11.35 9.06
N LYS A 44 20.52 -10.71 8.55
CA LYS A 44 19.40 -10.23 9.36
C LYS A 44 18.09 -10.41 8.62
N LEU A 45 17.07 -10.88 9.33
CA LEU A 45 15.70 -10.86 8.85
C LEU A 45 15.18 -9.42 8.84
N ILE A 46 14.73 -8.97 7.67
CA ILE A 46 14.12 -7.66 7.48
C ILE A 46 12.73 -7.84 6.89
N GLU A 47 11.84 -6.91 7.17
CA GLU A 47 10.54 -6.83 6.52
C GLU A 47 10.60 -5.93 5.31
N VAL A 48 10.27 -6.48 4.14
CA VAL A 48 10.17 -5.76 2.87
C VAL A 48 8.74 -5.84 2.35
N PRO A 49 8.28 -4.85 1.56
CA PRO A 49 6.98 -4.94 0.88
C PRO A 49 6.89 -6.22 0.04
N LEU A 50 5.80 -6.96 0.19
CA LEU A 50 5.49 -8.11 -0.66
C LEU A 50 5.27 -7.63 -2.10
N ILE A 51 4.59 -6.50 -2.26
CA ILE A 51 4.34 -5.82 -3.53
C ILE A 51 4.98 -4.42 -3.46
N PRO A 52 6.19 -4.24 -4.02
CA PRO A 52 6.94 -2.99 -3.92
C PRO A 52 6.20 -1.80 -4.51
N SER A 53 6.32 -0.63 -3.88
CA SER A 53 5.66 0.62 -4.30
C SER A 53 4.12 0.60 -4.29
N TYR A 54 3.47 -0.37 -3.64
CA TYR A 54 2.02 -0.43 -3.51
C TYR A 54 1.56 -0.44 -2.06
N VAL A 55 0.50 0.32 -1.81
CA VAL A 55 -0.27 0.35 -0.56
C VAL A 55 -1.73 0.17 -0.92
N PHE A 56 -2.48 -0.65 -0.18
CA PHE A 56 -3.91 -0.86 -0.41
C PHE A 56 -4.71 -0.03 0.58
N MET A 57 -5.78 0.61 0.13
CA MET A 57 -6.60 1.49 0.97
C MET A 57 -8.08 1.21 0.81
N ASN A 58 -8.82 1.14 1.91
CA ASN A 58 -10.28 0.98 1.92
C ASN A 58 -10.96 2.33 2.11
N ILE A 59 -11.36 2.95 1.00
CA ILE A 59 -11.79 4.35 0.94
C ILE A 59 -13.00 4.53 0.01
N ASN A 60 -13.65 5.69 0.10
CA ASN A 60 -14.55 6.17 -0.93
C ASN A 60 -13.75 6.86 -2.03
N GLU A 61 -14.21 6.76 -3.29
CA GLU A 61 -13.55 7.39 -4.45
C GLU A 61 -13.36 8.91 -4.30
N ARG A 62 -14.22 9.58 -3.51
CA ARG A 62 -14.13 11.02 -3.23
C ARG A 62 -12.87 11.41 -2.45
N GLU A 63 -12.32 10.50 -1.65
CA GLU A 63 -11.16 10.73 -0.80
C GLU A 63 -9.83 10.59 -1.58
N MET A 64 -9.87 10.02 -2.80
CA MET A 64 -8.67 9.74 -3.60
C MET A 64 -7.83 10.98 -3.89
N TRP A 65 -8.49 12.10 -4.22
CA TRP A 65 -7.79 13.34 -4.56
C TRP A 65 -7.03 13.92 -3.37
N ASP A 66 -7.60 13.82 -2.17
CA ASP A 66 -6.94 14.30 -0.95
C ASP A 66 -5.77 13.40 -0.56
N ILE A 67 -5.93 12.08 -0.75
CA ILE A 67 -4.87 11.11 -0.46
C ILE A 67 -3.66 11.30 -1.38
N VAL A 68 -3.87 11.55 -2.67
CA VAL A 68 -2.76 11.75 -3.63
C VAL A 68 -1.93 13.00 -3.30
N ARG A 69 -2.47 13.97 -2.55
CA ARG A 69 -1.73 15.16 -2.10
C ARG A 69 -0.77 14.88 -0.95
N ILE A 70 -0.89 13.73 -0.28
CA ILE A 70 -0.03 13.34 0.83
C ILE A 70 1.36 12.98 0.30
N ASN A 71 2.40 13.38 1.02
CA ASN A 71 3.78 13.19 0.59
C ASN A 71 4.11 11.70 0.39
N GLY A 72 4.67 11.36 -0.77
CA GLY A 72 5.02 9.98 -1.13
C GLY A 72 3.88 9.19 -1.77
N CYS A 73 2.64 9.68 -1.74
CA CYS A 73 1.56 9.16 -2.57
C CYS A 73 1.74 9.67 -4.01
N VAL A 74 1.57 8.80 -5.01
CA VAL A 74 1.79 9.17 -6.42
C VAL A 74 0.49 9.14 -7.20
N LYS A 75 -0.20 7.99 -7.24
CA LYS A 75 -1.48 7.84 -7.94
C LYS A 75 -2.20 6.57 -7.55
N PHE A 76 -3.53 6.57 -7.66
CA PHE A 76 -4.30 5.34 -7.67
C PHE A 76 -4.16 4.61 -9.02
N ILE A 77 -4.49 3.32 -9.04
CA ILE A 77 -4.55 2.54 -10.28
C ILE A 77 -5.93 2.68 -10.92
N TRP A 78 -5.92 3.02 -12.22
CA TRP A 78 -7.12 3.23 -13.02
C TRP A 78 -7.17 2.20 -14.14
N PHE A 79 -8.38 1.76 -14.46
CA PHE A 79 -8.65 0.88 -15.58
C PHE A 79 -9.85 1.42 -16.36
N ASN A 80 -9.72 1.57 -17.68
CA ASN A 80 -10.75 2.15 -18.56
C ASN A 80 -11.35 3.48 -18.05
N GLY A 81 -10.48 4.38 -17.56
CA GLY A 81 -10.89 5.71 -17.10
C GLY A 81 -11.62 5.74 -15.75
N LYS A 82 -11.68 4.62 -15.04
CA LYS A 82 -12.27 4.52 -13.69
C LYS A 82 -11.22 4.02 -12.69
N PRO A 83 -11.26 4.43 -11.42
CA PRO A 83 -10.41 3.81 -10.41
C PRO A 83 -10.75 2.31 -10.32
N CYS A 84 -9.73 1.47 -10.21
CA CYS A 84 -9.91 0.02 -10.22
C CYS A 84 -10.17 -0.49 -8.79
N PRO A 85 -11.42 -0.83 -8.42
CA PRO A 85 -11.69 -1.39 -7.11
C PRO A 85 -11.14 -2.82 -7.03
N ILE A 86 -10.61 -3.17 -5.86
CA ILE A 86 -10.11 -4.49 -5.54
C ILE A 86 -11.16 -5.17 -4.65
N PRO A 87 -11.66 -6.37 -5.00
CA PRO A 87 -12.53 -7.14 -4.14
C PRO A 87 -11.86 -7.50 -2.81
N ASP A 88 -12.62 -7.48 -1.71
CA ASP A 88 -12.11 -7.86 -0.38
C ASP A 88 -11.45 -9.24 -0.39
N SER A 89 -12.03 -10.20 -1.11
CA SER A 89 -11.47 -11.55 -1.30
C SER A 89 -10.05 -11.57 -1.87
N GLN A 90 -9.67 -10.60 -2.72
CA GLN A 90 -8.30 -10.50 -3.24
C GLN A 90 -7.35 -9.94 -2.19
N ILE A 91 -7.78 -8.95 -1.41
CA ILE A 91 -7.01 -8.43 -0.27
C ILE A 91 -6.79 -9.52 0.77
N ASP A 92 -7.83 -10.30 1.09
CA ASP A 92 -7.73 -11.38 2.05
C ASP A 92 -6.83 -12.51 1.56
N SER A 93 -6.84 -12.79 0.25
CA SER A 93 -5.90 -13.74 -0.36
C SER A 93 -4.44 -13.27 -0.21
N ILE A 94 -4.18 -11.96 -0.33
CA ILE A 94 -2.84 -11.39 -0.13
C ILE A 94 -2.39 -11.53 1.33
N LYS A 95 -3.30 -11.43 2.31
CA LYS A 95 -2.99 -11.60 3.74
C LYS A 95 -2.56 -13.02 4.11
N LEU A 96 -2.86 -14.01 3.28
CA LEU A 96 -2.51 -15.42 3.51
C LEU A 96 -1.13 -15.80 2.95
N LEU A 97 -0.46 -14.88 2.23
CA LEU A 97 0.86 -15.06 1.65
C LEU A 97 1.98 -14.64 2.61
#